data_AF-A0A7K0SEC0-F1
#
_entry.id   AF-A0A7K0SEC0-F1
#
_cell.length_a   1.000
_cell.length_b   1.000
_cell.length_c   1.000
_cell.angle_alpha   90.00
_cell.angle_beta   90.00
_cell.angle_gamma   90.00
#
_symmetry.space_group_name_H-M   'P 1'
#
loop_
_entity.id
_entity.type
_entity.pdbx_description
1 polymer ?
#
loop_
_entity_poly.entity_id
_entity_poly.type
_entity_poly.pdbx_seq_one_letter_code
_entity_poly.pdbx_strand_id
1 'polypeptide(L)'
;MKKKVIATVTALVVGLTVSATGVASADQRGGKERISSFLSGLVSNGTITQSQADAITKAAENAAAAAKTVMKEKHAAFDSVITSTLGISLDTLTTRLKAGESLATIAGDKKDALIAALITEINKQIDAALAAGKITSAQAVAQKAKTTERVTNMVNKVKEIGKKG
;
A
#
# COMPACT_ATOMS: atom_id res chain seq x y z
N MET A 1 -42.88 1.84 11.42
CA MET A 1 -41.78 2.83 11.43
C MET A 1 -40.66 2.32 12.33
N LYS A 2 -39.60 1.72 11.77
CA LYS A 2 -38.49 1.11 12.52
C LYS A 2 -37.23 1.96 12.34
N LYS A 3 -36.82 2.62 13.43
CA LYS A 3 -35.63 3.46 13.56
C LYS A 3 -34.38 2.59 13.39
N LYS A 4 -33.62 2.77 12.31
CA LYS A 4 -32.25 2.26 12.21
C LYS A 4 -31.32 3.37 12.70
N VAL A 5 -30.78 3.14 13.90
CA VAL A 5 -29.81 3.97 14.60
C VAL A 5 -28.59 4.14 13.70
N ILE A 6 -28.37 5.36 13.25
CA ILE A 6 -27.10 5.81 12.66
C ILE A 6 -26.14 5.95 13.83
N ALA A 7 -25.29 4.94 14.04
CA ALA A 7 -24.18 5.03 14.97
C ALA A 7 -23.05 5.82 14.30
N THR A 8 -23.18 7.15 14.31
CA THR A 8 -22.05 8.06 14.10
C THR A 8 -21.05 7.86 15.23
N VAL A 9 -19.96 7.14 14.95
CA VAL A 9 -18.79 7.12 15.82
C VAL A 9 -18.07 8.45 15.63
N THR A 10 -18.50 9.47 16.37
CA THR A 10 -17.70 10.66 16.65
C THR A 10 -16.54 10.22 17.54
N ALA A 11 -15.43 9.79 16.93
CA ALA A 11 -14.19 9.54 17.64
C ALA A 11 -13.62 10.90 18.09
N LEU A 12 -13.56 11.04 19.41
CA LEU A 12 -12.99 12.15 20.17
C LEU A 12 -11.60 12.52 19.62
N VAL A 13 -11.41 13.77 19.22
CA VAL A 13 -10.10 14.32 18.84
C VAL A 13 -9.25 14.41 20.11
N VAL A 14 -8.40 13.41 20.33
CA VAL A 14 -7.23 13.56 21.20
C VAL A 14 -6.10 14.08 20.31
N GLY A 15 -5.81 15.37 20.45
CA GLY A 15 -4.68 16.01 19.79
C GLY A 15 -3.36 15.42 20.30
N LEU A 16 -2.85 14.40 19.62
CA LEU A 16 -1.46 13.98 19.73
C LEU A 16 -0.85 14.03 18.34
N THR A 17 -0.16 15.13 18.03
CA THR A 17 0.64 15.28 16.82
C THR A 17 1.87 14.37 16.92
N VAL A 18 1.69 13.08 16.64
CA VAL A 18 2.82 12.20 16.33
C VAL A 18 3.20 12.48 14.88
N SER A 19 4.29 13.23 14.71
CA SER A 19 5.00 13.34 13.44
C SER A 19 5.47 11.95 13.01
N ALA A 20 4.65 11.29 12.21
CA ALA A 20 4.89 9.94 11.69
C ALA A 20 5.98 9.98 10.61
N THR A 21 7.25 9.96 11.02
CA THR A 21 8.35 9.64 10.11
C THR A 21 8.59 8.14 10.09
N GLY A 22 8.11 7.49 9.04
CA GLY A 22 8.67 6.24 8.49
C GLY A 22 8.35 4.95 9.23
N VAL A 23 7.22 4.31 8.91
CA VAL A 23 7.10 2.84 9.07
C VAL A 23 7.63 2.16 7.81
N ALA A 24 8.89 1.76 7.86
CA ALA A 24 9.45 0.79 6.91
C ALA A 24 8.69 -0.53 7.08
N SER A 25 8.33 -1.15 5.96
CA SER A 25 7.63 -2.44 5.91
C SER A 25 8.51 -3.55 6.48
N ALA A 26 8.43 -3.77 7.79
CA ALA A 26 8.91 -4.98 8.43
C ALA A 26 7.71 -5.90 8.67
N ASP A 27 7.89 -7.15 8.26
CA ASP A 27 7.05 -8.33 8.48
C ASP A 27 5.86 -8.14 9.45
N GLN A 28 4.64 -8.40 8.98
CA GLN A 28 3.35 -8.13 9.67
C GLN A 28 3.29 -8.66 11.13
N ARG A 29 4.14 -9.62 11.51
CA ARG A 29 4.27 -10.10 12.89
C ARG A 29 4.97 -9.07 13.81
N GLY A 30 6.13 -8.55 13.38
CA GLY A 30 6.94 -7.65 14.20
C GLY A 30 6.30 -6.28 14.47
N GLY A 31 5.49 -5.75 13.55
CA GLY A 31 4.82 -4.46 13.74
C GLY A 31 3.80 -4.46 14.88
N LYS A 32 2.93 -5.49 14.93
CA LYS A 32 1.89 -5.62 15.97
C LYS A 32 2.51 -5.93 17.34
N GLU A 33 3.51 -6.81 17.38
CA GLU A 33 4.22 -7.16 18.61
C GLU A 33 4.97 -5.97 19.22
N ARG A 34 5.57 -5.12 18.38
CA ARG A 34 6.23 -3.88 18.84
C ARG A 34 5.22 -2.89 19.41
N ILE A 35 4.11 -2.64 18.72
CA ILE A 35 3.06 -1.73 19.20
C ILE A 35 2.50 -2.25 20.53
N SER A 36 2.23 -3.55 20.64
CA SER A 36 1.74 -4.15 21.88
C SER A 36 2.74 -4.00 23.02
N SER A 37 4.04 -4.18 22.76
CA SER A 37 5.10 -3.99 23.77
C SER A 37 5.20 -2.55 24.26
N PHE A 38 5.11 -1.55 23.37
CA PHE A 38 5.06 -0.13 23.75
C PHE A 38 3.81 0.20 24.57
N LEU A 39 2.65 -0.31 24.17
CA LEU A 39 1.39 -0.10 24.88
C LEU A 39 1.41 -0.76 26.25
N SER A 40 1.95 -1.98 26.38
CA SER A 40 2.12 -2.64 27.69
C SER A 40 3.02 -1.84 28.63
N GLY A 41 4.09 -1.22 28.13
CA GLY A 41 4.93 -0.31 28.93
C GLY A 41 4.17 0.92 29.42
N LEU A 42 3.35 1.54 28.56
CA LEU A 42 2.51 2.68 28.90
C LEU A 42 1.38 2.34 29.89
N VAL A 43 0.79 1.13 29.77
CA VAL A 43 -0.18 0.61 30.73
C VAL A 43 0.47 0.35 32.08
N SER A 44 1.66 -0.26 32.09
CA SER A 44 2.43 -0.52 33.31
C SER A 44 2.83 0.77 34.03
N ASN A 45 3.10 1.84 33.28
CA ASN A 45 3.38 3.17 33.83
C ASN A 45 2.11 3.95 34.22
N GLY A 46 0.91 3.35 34.10
CA GLY A 46 -0.36 3.98 34.43
C GLY A 46 -0.74 5.17 33.54
N THR A 47 -0.01 5.40 32.45
CA THR A 47 -0.25 6.53 31.53
C THR A 47 -1.50 6.30 30.68
N ILE A 48 -1.81 5.03 30.40
CA ILE A 48 -3.02 4.61 29.67
C ILE A 48 -3.64 3.39 30.37
N THR A 49 -4.93 3.16 30.16
CA THR A 49 -5.64 1.98 30.66
C THR A 49 -5.55 0.80 29.68
N GLN A 50 -5.77 -0.42 30.17
CA GLN A 50 -5.83 -1.61 29.32
C GLN A 50 -6.88 -1.49 28.21
N SER A 51 -8.03 -0.87 28.51
CA SER A 51 -9.09 -0.62 27.52
C SER A 51 -8.66 0.38 26.43
N GLN A 52 -7.82 1.37 26.76
CA GLN A 52 -7.26 2.30 25.77
C GLN A 52 -6.23 1.60 24.88
N ALA A 53 -5.37 0.76 25.45
CA ALA A 53 -4.41 -0.05 24.68
C ALA A 53 -5.11 -1.01 23.71
N ASP A 54 -6.21 -1.65 24.13
CA ASP A 54 -7.01 -2.53 23.26
C ASP A 54 -7.68 -1.75 22.12
N ALA A 55 -8.25 -0.58 22.42
CA ALA A 55 -8.86 0.29 21.41
C ALA A 55 -7.84 0.78 20.35
N ILE A 56 -6.62 1.14 20.77
CA ILE A 56 -5.53 1.53 19.86
C ILE A 56 -5.11 0.35 18.99
N THR A 57 -4.97 -0.85 19.58
CA THR A 57 -4.63 -2.07 18.83
C THR A 57 -5.69 -2.35 17.77
N LYS A 58 -6.96 -2.27 18.15
CA LYS A 58 -8.08 -2.50 17.23
C LYS A 58 -8.15 -1.44 16.12
N ALA A 59 -7.89 -0.18 16.44
CA ALA A 59 -7.78 0.88 15.43
C ALA A 59 -6.63 0.61 14.44
N ALA A 60 -5.48 0.17 14.93
CA ALA A 60 -4.34 -0.20 14.08
C ALA A 60 -4.64 -1.42 13.19
N GLU A 61 -5.33 -2.44 13.71
CA GLU A 61 -5.75 -3.61 12.94
C GLU A 61 -6.74 -3.23 11.83
N ASN A 62 -7.72 -2.38 12.15
CA ASN A 62 -8.67 -1.88 11.15
C ASN A 62 -7.97 -1.04 10.08
N ALA A 63 -7.03 -0.18 10.47
CA ALA A 63 -6.23 0.60 9.53
C ALA A 63 -5.36 -0.30 8.63
N ALA A 64 -4.75 -1.35 9.20
CA ALA A 64 -3.98 -2.33 8.44
C ALA A 64 -4.86 -3.14 7.47
N ALA A 65 -6.06 -3.54 7.90
CA ALA A 65 -7.03 -4.23 7.05
C ALA A 65 -7.48 -3.34 5.88
N ALA A 66 -7.81 -2.07 6.16
CA ALA A 66 -8.16 -1.10 5.13
C ALA A 66 -6.99 -0.85 4.16
N ALA A 67 -5.76 -0.72 4.67
CA ALA A 67 -4.57 -0.57 3.85
C ALA A 67 -4.34 -1.80 2.95
N LYS A 68 -4.54 -3.02 3.47
CA LYS A 68 -4.43 -4.25 2.69
C LYS A 68 -5.45 -4.31 1.56
N THR A 69 -6.69 -3.88 1.80
CA THR A 69 -7.72 -3.78 0.76
C THR A 69 -7.29 -2.82 -0.33
N VAL A 70 -6.89 -1.60 0.03
CA VAL A 70 -6.43 -0.60 -0.94
C VAL A 70 -5.24 -1.13 -1.74
N MET A 71 -4.26 -1.77 -1.08
CA MET A 71 -3.11 -2.35 -1.77
C MET A 71 -3.50 -3.45 -2.76
N LYS A 72 -4.48 -4.30 -2.41
CA LYS A 72 -5.00 -5.33 -3.33
C LYS A 72 -5.70 -4.70 -4.54
N GLU A 73 -6.49 -3.65 -4.33
CA GLU A 73 -7.16 -2.92 -5.41
C GLU A 73 -6.14 -2.25 -6.35
N LYS A 74 -5.11 -1.60 -5.78
CA LYS A 74 -4.02 -1.02 -6.59
C LYS A 74 -3.28 -2.11 -7.37
N HIS A 75 -3.02 -3.26 -6.77
CA HIS A 75 -2.35 -4.36 -7.47
C HIS A 75 -3.20 -4.91 -8.61
N ALA A 76 -4.51 -5.08 -8.38
CA ALA A 76 -5.45 -5.52 -9.41
C ALA A 76 -5.56 -4.51 -10.56
N ALA A 77 -5.56 -3.20 -10.27
CA ALA A 77 -5.55 -2.16 -11.31
C ALA A 77 -4.27 -2.24 -12.16
N PHE A 78 -3.12 -2.43 -11.53
CA PHE A 78 -1.84 -2.66 -12.22
C PHE A 78 -1.88 -3.90 -13.11
N ASP A 79 -2.33 -5.04 -12.57
CA ASP A 79 -2.41 -6.29 -13.32
C ASP A 79 -3.39 -6.17 -14.50
N SER A 80 -4.48 -5.42 -14.32
CA SER A 80 -5.42 -5.09 -15.40
C SER A 80 -4.77 -4.24 -16.51
N VAL A 81 -3.97 -3.24 -16.15
CA VAL A 81 -3.25 -2.41 -17.13
C VAL A 81 -2.24 -3.26 -17.91
N ILE A 82 -1.52 -4.13 -17.24
CA ILE A 82 -0.54 -5.03 -17.87
C ILE A 82 -1.25 -6.01 -18.81
N THR A 83 -2.26 -6.73 -18.33
CA THR A 83 -2.99 -7.73 -19.14
C THR A 83 -3.71 -7.10 -20.33
N SER A 84 -4.32 -5.91 -20.17
CA SER A 84 -4.96 -5.16 -21.25
C SER A 84 -3.96 -4.66 -22.30
N THR A 85 -2.79 -4.17 -21.87
CA THR A 85 -1.76 -3.68 -22.81
C THR A 85 -1.12 -4.84 -23.58
N LEU A 86 -0.79 -5.91 -22.87
CA LEU A 86 -0.11 -7.07 -23.46
C LEU A 86 -1.07 -7.95 -24.29
N GLY A 87 -2.35 -7.97 -23.94
CA GLY A 87 -3.34 -8.86 -24.54
C GLY A 87 -3.20 -10.31 -24.07
N ILE A 88 -2.70 -10.51 -22.85
CA ILE A 88 -2.52 -11.84 -22.24
C ILE A 88 -3.33 -11.94 -20.95
N SER A 89 -3.71 -13.17 -20.58
CA SER A 89 -4.40 -13.44 -19.32
C SER A 89 -3.47 -13.25 -18.11
N LEU A 90 -4.06 -12.90 -16.95
CA LEU A 90 -3.33 -12.75 -15.68
C LEU A 90 -2.64 -14.07 -15.28
N ASP A 91 -3.26 -15.21 -15.57
CA ASP A 91 -2.69 -16.53 -15.32
C ASP A 91 -1.41 -16.79 -16.15
N THR A 92 -1.45 -16.45 -17.43
CA THR A 92 -0.29 -16.51 -18.33
C THR A 92 0.82 -15.58 -17.85
N LEU A 93 0.47 -14.34 -17.50
CA LEU A 93 1.42 -13.37 -16.95
C LEU A 93 2.08 -13.92 -15.67
N THR A 94 1.29 -14.45 -14.75
CA THR A 94 1.78 -15.01 -13.48
C THR A 94 2.69 -16.20 -13.70
N THR A 95 2.35 -17.09 -14.63
CA THR A 95 3.14 -18.27 -14.96
C THR A 95 4.51 -17.87 -15.51
N ARG A 96 4.55 -16.90 -16.43
CA ARG A 96 5.80 -16.40 -17.03
C ARG A 96 6.66 -15.62 -16.03
N LEU A 97 6.04 -14.82 -15.16
CA LEU A 97 6.74 -14.16 -14.06
C LEU A 97 7.32 -15.17 -13.06
N LYS A 98 6.60 -16.25 -12.75
CA LYS A 98 7.11 -17.35 -11.89
C LYS A 98 8.23 -18.14 -12.56
N ALA A 99 8.22 -18.24 -13.89
CA ALA A 99 9.29 -18.83 -14.68
C ALA A 99 10.56 -17.95 -14.72
N GLY A 100 10.52 -16.74 -14.13
CA GLY A 100 11.67 -15.83 -14.08
C GLY A 100 11.79 -14.92 -15.30
N GLU A 101 10.75 -14.80 -16.13
CA GLU A 101 10.74 -13.79 -17.20
C GLU A 101 10.41 -12.40 -16.63
N SER A 102 11.14 -11.38 -17.08
CA SER A 102 10.81 -9.97 -16.78
C SER A 102 9.54 -9.54 -17.51
N LEU A 103 8.85 -8.53 -16.97
CA LEU A 103 7.75 -7.88 -17.68
C LEU A 103 8.18 -7.33 -19.05
N ALA A 104 9.42 -6.84 -19.19
CA ALA A 104 10.02 -6.43 -20.45
C ALA A 104 10.06 -7.57 -21.47
N THR A 105 10.48 -8.76 -21.05
CA THR A 105 10.57 -9.95 -21.91
C THR A 105 9.18 -10.43 -22.33
N ILE A 106 8.22 -10.41 -21.40
CA ILE A 106 6.82 -10.78 -21.69
C ILE A 106 6.17 -9.75 -22.61
N ALA A 107 6.55 -8.48 -22.49
CA ALA A 107 6.00 -7.39 -23.29
C ALA A 107 6.53 -7.36 -24.73
N GLY A 108 7.77 -7.80 -24.97
CA GLY A 108 8.41 -7.73 -26.28
C GLY A 108 8.35 -6.31 -26.85
N ASP A 109 7.82 -6.18 -28.07
CA ASP A 109 7.64 -4.89 -28.78
C ASP A 109 6.68 -3.92 -28.09
N LYS A 110 5.81 -4.40 -27.18
CA LYS A 110 4.86 -3.55 -26.45
C LYS A 110 5.45 -2.93 -25.17
N LYS A 111 6.75 -3.08 -24.93
CA LYS A 111 7.42 -2.60 -23.71
C LYS A 111 7.21 -1.10 -23.49
N ASP A 112 7.39 -0.26 -24.50
CA ASP A 112 7.23 1.20 -24.35
C ASP A 112 5.78 1.60 -24.06
N ALA A 113 4.82 0.93 -24.71
CA ALA A 113 3.40 1.12 -24.44
C ALA A 113 3.04 0.70 -23.00
N LEU A 114 3.62 -0.40 -22.51
CA LEU A 114 3.43 -0.87 -21.14
C LEU A 114 4.01 0.12 -20.12
N ILE A 115 5.22 0.63 -20.35
CA ILE A 115 5.85 1.63 -19.48
C ILE A 115 4.98 2.90 -19.41
N ALA A 116 4.52 3.40 -20.55
CA ALA A 116 3.66 4.58 -20.60
C ALA A 116 2.32 4.37 -19.86
N ALA A 117 1.69 3.21 -20.03
CA ALA A 117 0.44 2.87 -19.36
C ALA A 117 0.63 2.77 -17.83
N LEU A 118 1.72 2.14 -17.39
CA LEU A 118 2.05 2.02 -15.96
C LEU A 118 2.38 3.37 -15.30
N ILE A 119 3.11 4.25 -16.00
CA ILE A 119 3.38 5.62 -15.52
C ILE A 119 2.06 6.39 -15.34
N THR A 120 1.14 6.27 -16.30
CA THR A 120 -0.17 6.92 -16.26
C THR A 120 -0.99 6.45 -15.06
N GLU A 121 -1.05 5.13 -14.85
CA GLU A 121 -1.76 4.56 -13.71
C GLU A 121 -1.13 5.01 -12.38
N ILE A 122 0.20 4.97 -12.24
CA ILE A 122 0.88 5.44 -11.02
C ILE A 122 0.59 6.91 -10.73
N ASN A 123 0.66 7.78 -11.74
CA ASN A 123 0.36 9.19 -11.57
C ASN A 123 -1.07 9.38 -11.04
N LYS A 124 -2.05 8.65 -11.60
CA LYS A 124 -3.43 8.64 -11.10
C LYS A 124 -3.52 8.20 -9.63
N GLN A 125 -2.71 7.23 -9.20
CA GLN A 125 -2.66 6.84 -7.79
C GLN A 125 -2.05 7.90 -6.88
N ILE A 126 -1.01 8.59 -7.35
CA ILE A 126 -0.37 9.71 -6.64
C ILE A 126 -1.38 10.86 -6.50
N ASP A 127 -2.10 11.22 -7.57
CA ASP A 127 -3.13 12.26 -7.53
C ASP A 127 -4.30 11.89 -6.62
N ALA A 128 -4.72 10.62 -6.61
CA ALA A 128 -5.72 10.14 -5.66
C ALA A 128 -5.22 10.20 -4.20
N ALA A 129 -3.93 9.93 -3.96
CA ALA A 129 -3.33 10.05 -2.63
C ALA A 129 -3.19 11.52 -2.18
N LEU A 130 -2.91 12.43 -3.11
CA LEU A 130 -2.95 13.88 -2.88
C LEU A 130 -4.35 14.34 -2.49
N ALA A 131 -5.35 13.98 -3.29
CA ALA A 131 -6.74 14.35 -3.06
C ALA A 131 -7.27 13.78 -1.72
N ALA A 132 -6.81 12.58 -1.34
CA ALA A 132 -7.11 11.98 -0.05
C ALA A 132 -6.33 12.59 1.13
N GLY A 133 -5.47 13.59 0.90
CA GLY A 133 -4.65 14.23 1.93
C GLY A 133 -3.58 13.32 2.54
N LYS A 134 -3.29 12.17 1.93
CA LYS A 134 -2.33 11.18 2.44
C LYS A 134 -0.87 11.56 2.16
N ILE A 135 -0.66 12.41 1.17
CA ILE A 135 0.65 12.95 0.80
C ILE A 135 0.54 14.45 0.52
N THR A 136 1.64 15.17 0.68
CA THR A 136 1.72 16.60 0.34
C THR A 136 2.03 16.81 -1.14
N SER A 137 1.73 18.00 -1.68
CA SER A 137 2.05 18.36 -3.08
C SER A 137 3.54 18.16 -3.40
N ALA A 138 4.44 18.51 -2.45
CA ALA A 138 5.87 18.30 -2.61
C ALA A 138 6.24 16.80 -2.69
N GLN A 139 5.60 15.96 -1.86
CA GLN A 139 5.80 14.50 -1.92
C GLN A 139 5.29 13.92 -3.23
N ALA A 140 4.17 14.41 -3.74
CA ALA A 140 3.64 13.94 -5.02
C ALA A 140 4.55 14.30 -6.19
N VAL A 141 5.05 15.53 -6.26
CA VAL A 141 6.01 15.94 -7.30
C VAL A 141 7.27 15.08 -7.24
N ALA A 142 7.81 14.85 -6.04
CA ALA A 142 8.97 13.98 -5.84
C ALA A 142 8.69 12.52 -6.27
N GLN A 143 7.49 12.00 -6.00
CA GLN A 143 7.10 10.66 -6.44
C GLN A 143 6.90 10.57 -7.95
N LYS A 144 6.26 11.56 -8.58
CA LYS A 144 6.09 11.62 -10.05
C LYS A 144 7.44 11.66 -10.76
N ALA A 145 8.39 12.45 -10.26
CA ALA A 145 9.75 12.51 -10.81
C ALA A 145 10.48 11.16 -10.78
N LYS A 146 10.28 10.37 -9.71
CA LYS A 146 10.88 9.02 -9.58
C LYS A 146 10.07 7.92 -10.27
N THR A 147 8.85 8.21 -10.74
CA THR A 147 7.95 7.19 -11.28
C THR A 147 8.51 6.59 -12.57
N THR A 148 9.05 7.41 -13.47
CA THR A 148 9.64 6.95 -14.74
C THR A 148 10.77 5.96 -14.51
N GLU A 149 11.72 6.31 -13.63
CA GLU A 149 12.85 5.43 -13.28
C GLU A 149 12.36 4.13 -12.63
N ARG A 150 11.44 4.24 -11.66
CA ARG A 150 10.91 3.06 -10.94
C ARG A 150 10.14 2.11 -11.86
N VAL A 151 9.30 2.62 -12.76
CA VAL A 151 8.57 1.80 -13.73
C VAL A 151 9.54 1.14 -14.70
N THR A 152 10.50 1.90 -15.23
CA THR A 152 11.52 1.35 -16.13
C THR A 152 12.30 0.24 -15.44
N ASN A 153 12.70 0.43 -14.18
CA ASN A 153 13.40 -0.58 -13.41
C ASN A 153 12.51 -1.78 -13.08
N MET A 154 11.22 -1.56 -12.80
CA MET A 154 10.24 -2.63 -12.53
C MET A 154 9.95 -3.49 -13.76
N VAL A 155 9.85 -2.86 -14.94
CA VAL A 155 9.59 -3.57 -16.20
C VAL A 155 10.83 -4.37 -16.63
N ASN A 156 12.03 -3.81 -16.44
CA ASN A 156 13.27 -4.48 -16.82
C ASN A 156 13.74 -5.54 -15.81
N LYS A 157 13.51 -5.35 -14.50
CA LYS A 157 13.88 -6.35 -13.51
C LYS A 157 12.99 -7.59 -13.62
N VAL A 158 13.63 -8.76 -13.60
CA VAL A 158 12.93 -10.01 -13.34
C VAL A 158 12.29 -9.85 -11.97
N LYS A 159 11.01 -10.21 -11.84
CA LYS A 159 10.39 -10.31 -10.53
C LYS A 159 11.11 -11.46 -9.82
N GLU A 160 12.14 -11.14 -9.04
CA GLU A 160 12.82 -12.08 -8.16
C GLU A 160 11.83 -12.52 -7.09
N ILE A 161 10.95 -13.46 -7.44
CA ILE A 161 10.07 -14.14 -6.50
C ILE A 161 10.98 -15.03 -5.65
N GLY A 162 11.52 -14.47 -4.58
CA GLY A 162 12.02 -15.25 -3.45
C GLY A 162 13.52 -15.54 -3.39
N LYS A 163 14.36 -14.51 -3.37
CA LYS A 163 15.57 -14.55 -2.51
C LYS A 163 15.50 -13.40 -1.50
N LYS A 164 14.77 -13.63 -0.41
CA LYS A 164 15.09 -12.98 0.85
C LYS A 164 16.46 -13.55 1.27
N GLY A 165 17.49 -12.70 1.28
CA GLY A 165 18.67 -12.94 2.09
C GLY A 165 18.31 -12.89 3.57
#